data_AF-A0A1R1PG98-F1
#
_entry.id   AF-A0A1R1PG98-F1
#
_cell.length_a   1.000
_cell.length_b   1.000
_cell.length_c   1.000
_cell.angle_alpha   90.00
_cell.angle_beta   90.00
_cell.angle_gamma   90.00
#
_symmetry.space_group_name_H-M   'P 1'
#
loop_
_entity.id
_entity.type
_entity.pdbx_description
1 polymer ?
#
loop_
_entity_poly.entity_id
_entity_poly.type
_entity_poly.pdbx_seq_one_letter_code
_entity_poly.pdbx_strand_id
1 'polypeptide(L)'
;MITVEKVGVKCTKRRIPLINCQTNGFFGFSKSFIPEYCVIESHSEEIDDLRICDPFAELSEYVDSVDLSALDEMEHSHVPYLVLLIKFIAEWKSKNGGSIPQTFKQKKEFAAQIKEAKGTFDRQNYEEAENNVLRLITEYKIPEHIVEILNMADAVNLADTQTKIYNKVFWILVKALKMFLENQDEGSRKLPLVGTLPDMFSDTKRYVEIQKVYKEKARVDAKAVYSYVLKILANMNQTEKAEHAEELAISFEQAEVFCKNCRNISVINANKFEVDPKVIAVIKEHENNRHTEQFGADQTDLHYEDQSDEEDAIDKLGIGEMAAVALQGALLFKSIYHRYPGEVKQDKNVLLKDRQRFRAIFDCLLIQSFSGLVSSDEYINMESLITTLNEKKAYAQVFNEFVRSGGAQVHSIAAVMGGLVAQEAIKLTTHHYIPETKQIIYNGVQSIFHFV
;
A
#
# COMPACT_ATOMS: atom_id res chain seq x y z
N MET A 1 11.82 -23.49 19.21
CA MET A 1 10.58 -22.80 18.80
C MET A 1 10.43 -21.51 19.58
N ILE A 2 10.56 -20.39 18.87
CA ILE A 2 10.57 -19.04 19.40
C ILE A 2 9.13 -18.67 19.83
N THR A 3 8.95 -17.98 20.95
CA THR A 3 7.64 -17.60 21.51
C THR A 3 6.75 -16.86 20.50
N VAL A 4 7.34 -16.03 19.64
CA VAL A 4 6.64 -15.26 18.60
C VAL A 4 5.99 -16.16 17.56
N GLU A 5 6.60 -17.30 17.22
CA GLU A 5 6.06 -18.23 16.22
C GLU A 5 4.75 -18.88 16.68
N LYS A 6 4.75 -19.32 17.93
CA LYS A 6 3.56 -19.93 18.56
C LYS A 6 2.41 -18.93 18.67
N VAL A 7 2.72 -17.65 18.92
CA VAL A 7 1.73 -16.57 18.97
C VAL A 7 1.23 -16.26 17.56
N GLY A 8 2.11 -16.12 16.58
CA GLY A 8 1.78 -15.81 15.18
C GLY A 8 0.83 -16.83 14.54
N VAL A 9 1.09 -18.13 14.73
CA VAL A 9 0.19 -19.20 14.24
C VAL A 9 -1.20 -19.08 14.87
N LYS A 10 -1.28 -18.78 16.17
CA LYS A 10 -2.58 -18.62 16.86
C LYS A 10 -3.31 -17.35 16.40
N CYS A 11 -2.59 -16.24 16.21
CA CYS A 11 -3.15 -14.99 15.71
C CYS A 11 -3.71 -15.17 14.30
N THR A 12 -2.97 -15.82 13.40
CA THR A 12 -3.41 -16.12 12.03
C THR A 12 -4.68 -16.96 12.01
N LYS A 13 -4.72 -18.05 12.80
CA LYS A 13 -5.92 -18.90 12.92
C LYS A 13 -7.16 -18.16 13.44
N ARG A 14 -6.98 -17.07 14.18
CA ARG A 14 -8.07 -16.27 14.77
C ARG A 14 -8.32 -14.95 14.04
N ARG A 15 -7.64 -14.72 12.90
CA ARG A 15 -7.64 -13.46 12.15
C ARG A 15 -7.37 -12.24 13.05
N ILE A 16 -6.35 -12.35 13.89
CA ILE A 16 -5.89 -11.27 14.75
C ILE A 16 -4.60 -10.71 14.13
N PRO A 17 -4.55 -9.41 13.80
CA PRO A 17 -3.31 -8.77 13.37
C PRO A 17 -2.23 -8.86 14.46
N LEU A 18 -0.97 -9.06 14.05
CA LEU A 18 0.19 -9.11 14.95
C LEU A 18 1.30 -8.21 14.40
N ILE A 19 1.80 -7.28 15.20
CA ILE A 19 3.02 -6.53 14.89
C ILE A 19 4.14 -7.10 15.77
N ASN A 20 5.17 -7.67 15.14
CA ASN A 20 6.38 -8.09 15.83
C ASN A 20 7.43 -6.98 15.73
N CYS A 21 7.92 -6.49 16.86
CA CYS A 21 8.93 -5.45 16.92
C CYS A 21 10.12 -5.89 17.78
N GLN A 22 11.33 -5.69 17.27
CA GLN A 22 12.56 -6.03 17.96
C GLN A 22 13.64 -4.97 17.67
N THR A 23 14.55 -4.77 18.62
CA THR A 23 15.73 -3.93 18.44
C THR A 23 16.98 -4.75 18.73
N ASN A 24 18.06 -4.50 17.99
CA ASN A 24 19.37 -5.05 18.26
C ASN A 24 20.45 -4.01 17.94
N GLY A 25 21.06 -3.45 18.99
CA GLY A 25 22.02 -2.37 18.86
C GLY A 25 21.39 -1.14 18.20
N PHE A 26 22.01 -0.66 17.13
CA PHE A 26 21.52 0.46 16.32
C PHE A 26 20.46 0.08 15.27
N PHE A 27 20.08 -1.20 15.18
CA PHE A 27 19.02 -1.63 14.26
C PHE A 27 17.69 -1.84 14.99
N GLY A 28 16.61 -1.35 14.38
CA GLY A 28 15.22 -1.64 14.75
C GLY A 28 14.54 -2.45 13.66
N PHE A 29 13.64 -3.36 14.04
CA PHE A 29 12.95 -4.26 13.14
C PHE A 29 11.48 -4.31 13.50
N SER A 30 10.60 -4.17 12.51
CA SER A 30 9.15 -4.34 12.66
C SER A 30 8.59 -5.15 11.50
N LYS A 31 7.70 -6.10 11.80
CA LYS A 31 6.95 -6.84 10.79
C LYS A 31 5.51 -7.01 11.23
N SER A 32 4.59 -6.57 10.37
CA SER A 32 3.16 -6.75 10.54
C SER A 32 2.69 -8.03 9.83
N PHE A 33 1.89 -8.84 10.52
CA PHE A 33 1.20 -10.01 10.00
C PHE A 33 -0.30 -9.71 10.05
N ILE A 34 -0.93 -9.60 8.88
CA ILE A 34 -2.28 -9.04 8.73
C ILE A 34 -3.11 -10.02 7.90
N PRO A 35 -3.86 -10.93 8.56
CA PRO A 35 -4.59 -12.00 7.87
C PRO A 35 -5.65 -11.49 6.87
N GLU A 36 -6.40 -10.46 7.25
CA GLU A 36 -7.34 -9.75 6.38
C GLU A 36 -7.64 -8.39 7.00
N TYR A 37 -7.42 -7.34 6.23
CA TYR A 37 -7.67 -5.96 6.66
C TYR A 37 -8.22 -5.15 5.51
N CYS A 38 -9.52 -4.86 5.60
CA CYS A 38 -10.23 -4.04 4.64
C CYS A 38 -10.23 -2.57 5.10
N VAL A 39 -9.92 -1.67 4.17
CA VAL A 39 -9.79 -0.23 4.41
C VAL A 39 -10.78 0.53 3.53
N ILE A 40 -11.57 1.40 4.17
CA ILE A 40 -12.43 2.35 3.47
C ILE A 40 -11.70 3.69 3.36
N GLU A 41 -11.29 4.26 4.49
CA GLU A 41 -10.62 5.57 4.54
C GLU A 41 -9.10 5.40 4.49
N SER A 42 -8.58 5.16 3.29
CA SER A 42 -7.13 5.02 3.05
C SER A 42 -6.36 6.34 3.15
N HIS A 43 -7.07 7.49 3.05
CA HIS A 43 -6.49 8.83 3.02
C HIS A 43 -5.41 9.00 1.92
N SER A 44 -5.58 8.29 0.80
CA SER A 44 -4.80 8.48 -0.42
C SER A 44 -5.12 9.83 -1.07
N GLU A 45 -4.25 10.28 -1.98
CA GLU A 45 -4.48 11.53 -2.74
C GLU A 45 -5.86 11.55 -3.40
N GLU A 46 -6.58 12.66 -3.21
CA GLU A 46 -7.89 12.86 -3.80
C GLU A 46 -7.74 13.10 -5.31
N ILE A 47 -8.39 12.26 -6.12
CA ILE A 47 -8.50 12.48 -7.56
C ILE A 47 -9.84 13.17 -7.82
N ASP A 48 -9.80 14.36 -8.41
CA ASP A 48 -11.00 15.11 -8.77
C ASP A 48 -11.89 14.29 -9.72
N ASP A 49 -13.06 13.85 -9.24
CA ASP A 49 -14.08 13.18 -10.06
C ASP A 49 -15.06 14.22 -10.64
N LEU A 50 -14.58 14.99 -11.62
CA LEU A 50 -15.33 16.12 -12.17
C LEU A 50 -16.32 15.75 -13.27
N ARG A 51 -16.33 14.51 -13.76
CA ARG A 51 -17.25 14.06 -14.83
C ARG A 51 -17.30 14.96 -16.08
N ILE A 52 -16.21 15.69 -16.38
CA ILE A 52 -16.15 16.66 -17.49
C ILE A 52 -16.46 16.02 -18.84
N CYS A 53 -15.86 14.87 -19.11
CA CYS A 53 -15.99 14.19 -20.39
C CYS A 53 -17.34 13.47 -20.55
N ASP A 54 -18.08 13.27 -19.48
CA ASP A 54 -19.33 12.52 -19.46
C ASP A 54 -20.21 12.98 -18.28
N PRO A 55 -20.74 14.22 -18.36
CA PRO A 55 -21.48 14.85 -17.28
C PRO A 55 -22.80 14.13 -17.03
N PHE A 56 -23.20 14.05 -15.76
CA PHE A 56 -24.53 13.56 -15.40
C PHE A 56 -25.61 14.59 -15.79
N ALA A 57 -26.88 14.18 -15.79
CA ALA A 57 -27.98 14.97 -16.34
C ALA A 57 -28.09 16.35 -15.66
N GLU A 58 -28.06 16.39 -14.34
CA GLU A 58 -28.19 17.61 -13.54
C GLU A 58 -26.99 18.57 -13.74
N LEU A 59 -25.79 18.02 -13.97
CA LEU A 59 -24.61 18.83 -14.31
C LEU A 59 -24.72 19.41 -15.72
N SER A 60 -25.22 18.63 -16.68
CA SER A 60 -25.47 19.11 -18.04
C SER A 60 -26.50 20.23 -18.03
N GLU A 61 -27.61 20.06 -17.30
CA GLU A 61 -28.65 21.07 -17.15
C GLU A 61 -28.11 22.38 -16.54
N TYR A 62 -27.29 22.28 -15.50
CA TYR A 62 -26.63 23.44 -14.91
C TYR A 62 -25.70 24.13 -15.93
N VAL A 63 -24.85 23.38 -16.62
CA VAL A 63 -23.91 23.93 -17.61
C VAL A 63 -24.65 24.60 -18.77
N ASP A 64 -25.75 24.02 -19.23
CA ASP A 64 -26.57 24.55 -20.32
C ASP A 64 -27.29 25.84 -19.91
N SER A 65 -27.63 26.00 -18.62
CA SER A 65 -28.23 27.23 -18.09
C SER A 65 -27.28 28.44 -18.12
N VAL A 66 -25.96 28.21 -18.20
CA VAL A 66 -24.96 29.28 -18.26
C VAL A 66 -24.72 29.71 -19.71
N ASP A 67 -25.35 30.80 -20.13
CA ASP A 67 -25.12 31.42 -21.45
C ASP A 67 -23.93 32.38 -21.40
N LEU A 68 -22.77 31.94 -21.90
CA LEU A 68 -21.53 32.73 -21.93
C LEU A 68 -21.62 33.99 -22.80
N SER A 69 -22.55 34.02 -23.77
CA SER A 69 -22.70 35.15 -24.70
C SER A 69 -23.53 36.29 -24.13
N ALA A 70 -24.36 36.00 -23.14
CA ALA A 70 -25.21 36.98 -22.45
C ALA A 70 -24.50 37.68 -21.27
N LEU A 71 -23.32 37.20 -20.86
CA LEU A 71 -22.56 37.74 -19.74
C LEU A 71 -21.64 38.89 -20.17
N ASP A 72 -21.46 39.86 -19.29
CA ASP A 72 -20.39 40.86 -19.46
C ASP A 72 -18.99 40.24 -19.23
N GLU A 73 -17.93 40.97 -19.57
CA GLU A 73 -16.56 40.45 -19.48
C GLU A 73 -16.13 40.07 -18.06
N MET A 74 -16.64 40.78 -17.05
CA MET A 74 -16.33 40.53 -15.65
C MET A 74 -17.10 39.31 -15.14
N GLU A 75 -18.38 39.19 -15.47
CA GLU A 75 -19.18 38.02 -15.09
C GLU A 75 -18.66 36.75 -15.76
N HIS A 76 -18.21 36.86 -17.01
CA HIS A 76 -17.61 35.76 -17.77
C HIS A 76 -16.30 35.30 -17.13
N SER A 77 -15.41 36.21 -16.72
CA SER A 77 -14.13 35.83 -16.09
C SER A 77 -14.29 35.07 -14.78
N HIS A 78 -15.44 35.21 -14.11
CA HIS A 78 -15.79 34.48 -12.87
C HIS A 78 -16.59 33.18 -13.10
N VAL A 79 -16.83 32.78 -14.36
CA VAL A 79 -17.43 31.46 -14.65
C VAL A 79 -16.42 30.37 -14.29
N PRO A 80 -16.80 29.34 -13.51
CA PRO A 80 -15.85 28.30 -13.12
C PRO A 80 -15.29 27.56 -14.35
N TYR A 81 -13.97 27.25 -14.35
CA TYR A 81 -13.31 26.59 -15.47
C TYR A 81 -13.96 25.25 -15.86
N LEU A 82 -14.56 24.56 -14.88
CA LEU A 82 -15.31 23.31 -15.07
C LEU A 82 -16.45 23.47 -16.09
N VAL A 83 -17.20 24.58 -16.01
CA VAL A 83 -18.28 24.89 -16.94
C VAL A 83 -17.73 25.11 -18.35
N LEU A 84 -16.60 25.82 -18.46
CA LEU A 84 -15.91 26.04 -19.74
C LEU A 84 -15.48 24.70 -20.36
N LEU A 85 -14.79 23.86 -19.59
CA LEU A 85 -14.30 22.57 -20.08
C LEU A 85 -15.43 21.67 -20.59
N ILE A 86 -16.58 21.63 -19.91
CA ILE A 86 -17.74 20.84 -20.36
C ILE A 86 -18.28 21.38 -21.70
N LYS A 87 -18.44 22.72 -21.82
CA LYS A 87 -18.90 23.34 -23.08
C LYS A 87 -17.92 23.10 -24.23
N PHE A 88 -16.62 23.28 -24.01
CA PHE A 88 -15.60 23.01 -25.03
C PHE A 88 -15.52 21.52 -25.40
N ILE A 89 -15.69 20.61 -24.45
CA ILE A 89 -15.74 19.17 -24.75
C ILE A 89 -16.97 18.82 -25.58
N ALA A 90 -18.13 19.42 -25.31
CA ALA A 90 -19.32 19.23 -26.13
C ALA A 90 -19.10 19.71 -27.57
N GLU A 91 -18.45 20.87 -27.74
CA GLU A 91 -18.06 21.39 -29.06
C GLU A 91 -17.05 20.47 -29.76
N TRP A 92 -16.03 19.99 -29.05
CA TRP A 92 -15.06 19.06 -29.61
C TRP A 92 -15.72 17.76 -30.08
N LYS A 93 -16.61 17.19 -29.26
CA LYS A 93 -17.35 15.97 -29.59
C LYS A 93 -18.21 16.16 -30.85
N SER A 94 -18.86 17.32 -31.02
CA SER A 94 -19.67 17.57 -32.22
C SER A 94 -18.83 17.60 -33.50
N LYS A 95 -17.59 18.10 -33.42
CA LYS A 95 -16.62 18.16 -34.53
C LYS A 95 -15.90 16.84 -34.80
N ASN A 96 -15.77 15.97 -33.80
CA ASN A 96 -14.93 14.76 -33.85
C ASN A 96 -15.73 13.46 -33.66
N GLY A 97 -16.97 13.41 -34.16
CA GLY A 97 -17.78 12.19 -34.17
C GLY A 97 -18.08 11.62 -32.78
N GLY A 98 -18.26 12.49 -31.78
CA GLY A 98 -18.57 12.13 -30.40
C GLY A 98 -17.37 11.78 -29.51
N SER A 99 -16.15 11.73 -30.08
CA SER A 99 -14.94 11.35 -29.34
C SER A 99 -14.32 12.53 -28.58
N ILE A 100 -13.75 12.26 -27.40
CA ILE A 100 -12.94 13.23 -26.65
C ILE A 100 -11.48 13.28 -27.14
N PRO A 101 -10.68 14.30 -26.79
CA PRO A 101 -9.24 14.29 -27.03
C PRO A 101 -8.56 13.12 -26.30
N GLN A 102 -7.99 12.16 -27.03
CA GLN A 102 -7.36 10.96 -26.45
C GLN A 102 -5.84 11.06 -26.43
N THR A 103 -5.24 11.49 -27.55
CA THR A 103 -3.79 11.55 -27.67
C THR A 103 -3.22 12.84 -27.10
N PHE A 104 -1.94 12.83 -26.71
CA PHE A 104 -1.25 14.04 -26.25
C PHE A 104 -1.31 15.18 -27.28
N LYS A 105 -1.25 14.85 -28.57
CA LYS A 105 -1.39 15.82 -29.67
C LYS A 105 -2.79 16.45 -29.68
N GLN A 106 -3.85 15.63 -29.65
CA GLN A 106 -5.24 16.13 -29.60
C GLN A 106 -5.52 16.95 -28.34
N LYS A 107 -4.97 16.55 -27.18
CA LYS A 107 -5.10 17.33 -25.94
C LYS A 107 -4.42 18.70 -26.04
N LYS A 108 -3.27 18.78 -26.70
CA LYS A 108 -2.61 20.07 -26.98
C LYS A 108 -3.41 20.93 -27.95
N GLU A 109 -4.01 20.34 -28.98
CA GLU A 109 -4.91 21.04 -29.90
C GLU A 109 -6.16 21.57 -29.17
N PHE A 110 -6.75 20.76 -28.29
CA PHE A 110 -7.87 21.16 -27.45
C PHE A 110 -7.51 22.30 -26.47
N ALA A 111 -6.35 22.22 -25.82
CA ALA A 111 -5.84 23.30 -24.97
C ALA A 111 -5.61 24.61 -25.74
N ALA A 112 -5.08 24.51 -26.97
CA ALA A 112 -4.89 25.67 -27.84
C ALA A 112 -6.23 26.33 -28.24
N GLN A 113 -7.29 25.54 -28.45
CA GLN A 113 -8.63 26.08 -28.73
C GLN A 113 -9.17 26.91 -27.55
N ILE A 114 -9.00 26.42 -26.32
CA ILE A 114 -9.39 27.17 -25.11
C ILE A 114 -8.59 28.46 -25.01
N LYS A 115 -7.28 28.39 -25.25
CA LYS A 115 -6.39 29.56 -25.21
C LYS A 115 -6.77 30.63 -26.23
N GLU A 116 -7.08 30.22 -27.46
CA GLU A 116 -7.52 31.14 -28.51
C GLU A 116 -8.86 31.79 -28.16
N ALA A 117 -9.77 31.03 -27.54
CA ALA A 117 -11.06 31.51 -27.10
C ALA A 117 -11.01 32.45 -25.87
N LYS A 118 -9.87 32.54 -25.15
CA LYS A 118 -9.68 33.46 -24.02
C LYS A 118 -9.92 34.92 -24.42
N GLY A 119 -9.52 35.29 -25.64
CA GLY A 119 -9.54 36.68 -26.12
C GLY A 119 -8.46 37.53 -25.44
N THR A 120 -8.64 38.86 -25.45
CA THR A 120 -7.65 39.84 -24.93
C THR A 120 -7.89 40.23 -23.47
N PHE A 121 -9.05 39.89 -22.91
CA PHE A 121 -9.38 40.20 -21.52
C PHE A 121 -8.63 39.25 -20.58
N ASP A 122 -8.28 39.74 -19.38
CA ASP A 122 -7.62 38.90 -18.39
C ASP A 122 -8.63 37.94 -17.74
N ARG A 123 -8.51 36.65 -18.09
CA ARG A 123 -9.45 35.58 -17.74
C ARG A 123 -8.72 34.40 -17.13
N GLN A 124 -8.58 34.41 -15.80
CA GLN A 124 -7.91 33.36 -15.05
C GLN A 124 -8.59 31.99 -15.19
N ASN A 125 -9.93 31.96 -15.29
CA ASN A 125 -10.69 30.73 -15.49
C ASN A 125 -10.33 29.98 -16.79
N TYR A 126 -9.97 30.69 -17.87
CA TYR A 126 -9.48 30.08 -19.11
C TYR A 126 -8.07 29.52 -18.97
N GLU A 127 -7.21 30.20 -18.22
CA GLU A 127 -5.86 29.69 -17.92
C GLU A 127 -5.92 28.44 -17.05
N GLU A 128 -6.80 28.41 -16.04
CA GLU A 128 -7.07 27.21 -15.25
C GLU A 128 -7.60 26.07 -16.12
N ALA A 129 -8.53 26.35 -17.04
CA ALA A 129 -9.05 25.36 -17.98
C ALA A 129 -7.93 24.77 -18.85
N GLU A 130 -7.11 25.63 -19.50
CA GLU A 130 -5.97 25.23 -20.34
C GLU A 130 -4.99 24.35 -19.55
N ASN A 131 -4.56 24.81 -18.38
CA ASN A 131 -3.56 24.14 -17.55
C ASN A 131 -4.05 22.76 -17.05
N ASN A 132 -5.35 22.58 -16.87
CA ASN A 132 -5.92 21.32 -16.39
C ASN A 132 -6.30 20.33 -17.51
N VAL A 133 -6.22 20.70 -18.79
CA VAL A 133 -6.64 19.82 -19.91
C VAL A 133 -5.96 18.45 -19.86
N LEU A 134 -4.64 18.42 -19.69
CA LEU A 134 -3.89 17.16 -19.74
C LEU A 134 -4.33 16.18 -18.65
N ARG A 135 -4.62 16.72 -17.46
CA ARG A 135 -5.00 16.00 -16.25
C ARG A 135 -6.46 15.56 -16.26
N LEU A 136 -7.38 16.46 -16.64
CA LEU A 136 -8.82 16.28 -16.46
C LEU A 136 -9.55 15.69 -17.67
N ILE A 137 -9.03 15.92 -18.89
CA ILE A 137 -9.66 15.41 -20.10
C ILE A 137 -9.17 13.98 -20.33
N THR A 138 -9.82 13.05 -19.65
CA THR A 138 -9.51 11.63 -19.70
C THR A 138 -10.79 10.82 -19.79
N GLU A 139 -10.72 9.68 -20.48
CA GLU A 139 -11.79 8.70 -20.44
C GLU A 139 -11.96 8.17 -19.01
N TYR A 140 -13.22 8.08 -18.55
CA TYR A 140 -13.51 7.52 -17.24
C TYR A 140 -13.20 6.02 -17.23
N LYS A 141 -12.40 5.58 -16.25
CA LYS A 141 -12.12 4.16 -16.01
C LYS A 141 -12.18 3.88 -14.52
N ILE A 142 -12.82 2.77 -14.16
CA ILE A 142 -12.73 2.22 -12.81
C ILE A 142 -11.27 1.79 -12.60
N PRO A 143 -10.61 2.20 -11.50
CA PRO A 143 -9.24 1.77 -11.22
C PRO A 143 -9.13 0.24 -11.15
N GLU A 144 -8.03 -0.31 -11.64
CA GLU A 144 -7.81 -1.77 -11.73
C GLU A 144 -7.94 -2.47 -10.37
N HIS A 145 -7.34 -1.91 -9.32
CA HIS A 145 -7.45 -2.45 -7.95
C HIS A 145 -8.90 -2.52 -7.44
N ILE A 146 -9.79 -1.63 -7.89
CA ILE A 146 -11.22 -1.68 -7.53
C ILE A 146 -11.91 -2.81 -8.28
N VAL A 147 -11.58 -3.03 -9.54
CA VAL A 147 -12.09 -4.18 -10.32
C VAL A 147 -11.69 -5.49 -9.65
N GLU A 148 -10.45 -5.61 -9.18
CA GLU A 148 -9.99 -6.78 -8.41
C GLU A 148 -10.82 -6.99 -7.13
N ILE A 149 -11.04 -5.94 -6.34
CA ILE A 149 -11.85 -6.01 -5.10
C ILE A 149 -13.31 -6.41 -5.42
N LEU A 150 -13.90 -5.87 -6.48
CA LEU A 150 -15.25 -6.23 -6.92
C LEU A 150 -15.34 -7.70 -7.34
N ASN A 151 -14.30 -8.26 -7.96
CA ASN A 151 -14.21 -9.67 -8.32
C ASN A 151 -14.03 -10.55 -7.07
N MET A 152 -13.19 -10.14 -6.12
CA MET A 152 -13.02 -10.85 -4.85
C MET A 152 -14.33 -10.96 -4.09
N ALA A 153 -15.17 -9.93 -4.14
CA ALA A 153 -16.45 -9.89 -3.44
C ALA A 153 -17.39 -11.06 -3.82
N ASP A 154 -17.28 -11.64 -5.02
CA ASP A 154 -18.10 -12.79 -5.42
C ASP A 154 -17.80 -14.05 -4.59
N ALA A 155 -16.53 -14.25 -4.26
CA ALA A 155 -16.06 -15.41 -3.51
C ALA A 155 -16.23 -15.25 -1.98
N VAL A 156 -16.58 -14.06 -1.49
CA VAL A 156 -16.71 -13.79 -0.05
C VAL A 156 -17.96 -14.45 0.51
N ASN A 157 -17.75 -15.36 1.48
CA ASN A 157 -18.80 -15.94 2.29
C ASN A 157 -19.08 -15.06 3.52
N LEU A 158 -20.20 -14.34 3.50
CA LEU A 158 -20.59 -13.44 4.58
C LEU A 158 -21.09 -14.18 5.85
N ALA A 159 -21.43 -15.47 5.71
CA ALA A 159 -21.78 -16.37 6.81
C ALA A 159 -20.58 -16.82 7.64
N ASP A 160 -19.36 -16.54 7.19
CA ASP A 160 -18.15 -16.96 7.90
C ASP A 160 -18.06 -16.29 9.29
N THR A 161 -18.09 -17.12 10.34
CA THR A 161 -18.04 -16.68 11.75
C THR A 161 -16.64 -16.23 12.17
N GLN A 162 -15.60 -16.55 11.41
CA GLN A 162 -14.23 -16.10 11.68
C GLN A 162 -13.94 -14.71 11.11
N THR A 163 -14.69 -14.28 10.09
CA THR A 163 -14.58 -12.93 9.52
C THR A 163 -14.99 -11.91 10.55
N LYS A 164 -14.12 -10.93 10.80
CA LYS A 164 -14.40 -9.84 11.72
C LYS A 164 -15.52 -8.96 11.18
N ILE A 165 -16.34 -8.41 12.09
CA ILE A 165 -17.52 -7.62 11.75
C ILE A 165 -17.18 -6.45 10.82
N TYR A 166 -16.08 -5.74 11.06
CA TYR A 166 -15.65 -4.63 10.20
C TYR A 166 -15.36 -5.07 8.75
N ASN A 167 -14.72 -6.24 8.54
CA ASN A 167 -14.51 -6.79 7.20
C ASN A 167 -15.84 -7.24 6.57
N LYS A 168 -16.79 -7.77 7.36
CA LYS A 168 -18.13 -8.10 6.85
C LYS A 168 -18.86 -6.85 6.35
N VAL A 169 -18.84 -5.76 7.12
CA VAL A 169 -19.41 -4.47 6.73
C VAL A 169 -18.80 -3.98 5.42
N PHE A 170 -17.47 -4.01 5.31
CA PHE A 170 -16.77 -3.68 4.08
C PHE A 170 -17.26 -4.51 2.88
N TRP A 171 -17.31 -5.83 3.02
CA TRP A 171 -17.70 -6.71 1.91
C TRP A 171 -19.17 -6.57 1.52
N ILE A 172 -20.06 -6.26 2.46
CA ILE A 172 -21.46 -5.91 2.18
C ILE A 172 -21.52 -4.63 1.33
N LEU A 173 -20.76 -3.60 1.70
CA LEU A 173 -20.68 -2.34 0.95
C LEU A 173 -20.11 -2.56 -0.46
N VAL A 174 -19.08 -3.39 -0.62
CA VAL A 174 -18.50 -3.73 -1.94
C VAL A 174 -19.50 -4.51 -2.81
N LYS A 175 -20.25 -5.46 -2.24
CA LYS A 175 -21.31 -6.15 -2.98
C LYS A 175 -22.43 -5.18 -3.39
N ALA A 176 -22.81 -4.25 -2.51
CA ALA A 176 -23.78 -3.20 -2.84
C ALA A 176 -23.28 -2.26 -3.95
N LEU A 177 -22.01 -1.87 -3.90
CA LEU A 177 -21.34 -1.11 -4.97
C LEU A 177 -21.40 -1.86 -6.31
N LYS A 178 -21.13 -3.16 -6.30
CA LYS A 178 -21.22 -3.98 -7.51
C LYS A 178 -22.62 -3.96 -8.12
N MET A 179 -23.66 -4.11 -7.30
CA MET A 179 -25.06 -4.02 -7.76
C MET A 179 -25.39 -2.64 -8.34
N PHE A 180 -24.91 -1.57 -7.70
CA PHE A 180 -25.05 -0.20 -8.22
C PHE A 180 -24.37 -0.01 -9.58
N LEU A 181 -23.15 -0.54 -9.75
CA LEU A 181 -22.38 -0.47 -11.00
C LEU A 181 -23.03 -1.23 -12.16
N GLU A 182 -23.72 -2.33 -11.85
CA GLU A 182 -24.43 -3.17 -12.83
C GLU A 182 -25.79 -2.59 -13.25
N ASN A 183 -26.37 -1.72 -12.42
CA ASN A 183 -27.61 -1.01 -12.75
C ASN A 183 -27.34 0.09 -13.79
N GLN A 184 -28.03 0.02 -14.93
CA GLN A 184 -27.86 0.95 -16.06
C GLN A 184 -28.42 2.36 -15.77
N ASP A 185 -29.46 2.47 -14.95
CA ASP A 185 -30.14 3.73 -14.64
C ASP A 185 -29.44 4.49 -13.49
N GLU A 186 -28.66 3.79 -12.67
CA GLU A 186 -27.97 4.34 -11.51
C GLU A 186 -26.47 4.50 -11.78
N GLY A 187 -25.67 3.44 -11.58
CA GLY A 187 -24.22 3.53 -11.66
C GLY A 187 -23.67 3.54 -13.08
N SER A 188 -24.29 2.81 -14.01
CA SER A 188 -23.89 2.75 -15.42
C SER A 188 -22.37 2.55 -15.59
N ARG A 189 -21.81 1.57 -14.85
CA ARG A 189 -20.37 1.25 -14.81
C ARG A 189 -19.44 2.39 -14.35
N LYS A 190 -19.98 3.37 -13.62
CA LYS A 190 -19.22 4.45 -12.95
C LYS A 190 -19.42 4.36 -11.45
N LEU A 191 -18.34 4.54 -10.69
CA LEU A 191 -18.40 4.62 -9.24
C LEU A 191 -19.34 5.75 -8.78
N PRO A 192 -19.95 5.64 -7.58
CA PRO A 192 -20.66 6.75 -6.94
C PRO A 192 -19.83 8.03 -6.95
N LEU A 193 -20.49 9.16 -7.18
CA LEU A 193 -19.82 10.45 -7.19
C LEU A 193 -19.28 10.81 -5.78
N VAL A 194 -18.05 11.33 -5.71
CA VAL A 194 -17.43 11.75 -4.44
C VAL A 194 -18.15 12.97 -3.83
N GLY A 195 -18.67 13.87 -4.67
CA GLY A 195 -19.47 15.03 -4.27
C GLY A 195 -18.65 16.24 -3.81
N THR A 196 -17.33 16.13 -3.70
CA THR A 196 -16.42 17.26 -3.44
C THR A 196 -15.94 17.87 -4.76
N LEU A 197 -15.71 19.19 -4.72
CA LEU A 197 -15.09 19.93 -5.82
C LEU A 197 -13.80 20.58 -5.34
N PRO A 198 -12.75 20.63 -6.18
CA PRO A 198 -11.55 21.39 -5.88
C PRO A 198 -11.87 22.89 -5.84
N ASP A 199 -10.94 23.67 -5.30
CA ASP A 199 -10.98 25.12 -5.44
C ASP A 199 -10.80 25.53 -6.91
N MET A 200 -11.44 26.63 -7.31
CA MET A 200 -11.35 27.16 -8.68
C MET A 200 -11.69 28.65 -8.72
N PHE A 201 -11.11 29.38 -9.66
CA PHE A 201 -11.45 30.79 -9.85
C PHE A 201 -12.90 30.94 -10.32
N SER A 202 -13.75 31.47 -9.44
CA SER A 202 -15.15 31.74 -9.73
C SER A 202 -15.76 32.72 -8.73
N ASP A 203 -16.91 33.31 -9.06
CA ASP A 203 -17.73 34.01 -8.08
C ASP A 203 -18.35 33.02 -7.07
N THR A 204 -18.59 33.51 -5.86
CA THR A 204 -19.12 32.68 -4.76
C THR A 204 -20.46 32.04 -5.10
N LYS A 205 -21.33 32.71 -5.88
CA LYS A 205 -22.67 32.21 -6.18
C LYS A 205 -22.59 30.99 -7.09
N ARG A 206 -21.90 31.11 -8.24
CA ARG A 206 -21.73 30.01 -9.19
C ARG A 206 -20.97 28.83 -8.59
N TYR A 207 -19.92 29.09 -7.80
CA TYR A 207 -19.19 28.01 -7.11
C TYR A 207 -20.09 27.23 -6.13
N VAL A 208 -20.91 27.93 -5.33
CA VAL A 208 -21.85 27.28 -4.40
C VAL A 208 -22.94 26.51 -5.13
N GLU A 209 -23.45 27.03 -6.25
CA GLU A 209 -24.48 26.37 -7.06
C GLU A 209 -23.96 25.05 -7.65
N ILE A 210 -22.79 25.06 -8.32
CA ILE A 210 -22.22 23.82 -8.86
C ILE A 210 -21.82 22.84 -7.75
N GLN A 211 -21.31 23.33 -6.61
CA GLN A 211 -21.01 22.47 -5.47
C GLN A 211 -22.26 21.75 -4.94
N LYS A 212 -23.42 22.41 -4.93
CA LYS A 212 -24.70 21.76 -4.56
C LYS A 212 -25.08 20.66 -5.54
N VAL A 213 -24.91 20.88 -6.85
CA VAL A 213 -25.19 19.88 -7.89
C VAL A 213 -24.39 18.58 -7.64
N TYR A 214 -23.09 18.69 -7.35
CA TYR A 214 -22.25 17.53 -7.03
C TYR A 214 -22.63 16.86 -5.71
N LYS A 215 -22.91 17.64 -4.66
CA LYS A 215 -23.32 17.11 -3.35
C LYS A 215 -24.63 16.33 -3.42
N GLU A 216 -25.62 16.86 -4.13
CA GLU A 216 -26.91 16.18 -4.29
C GLU A 216 -26.75 14.91 -5.12
N LYS A 217 -26.00 14.93 -6.22
CA LYS A 217 -25.75 13.72 -7.03
C LYS A 217 -25.02 12.64 -6.21
N ALA A 218 -23.99 13.01 -5.44
CA ALA A 218 -23.30 12.08 -4.55
C ALA A 218 -24.24 11.47 -3.50
N ARG A 219 -25.15 12.26 -2.93
CA ARG A 219 -26.16 11.79 -1.98
C ARG A 219 -27.18 10.85 -2.62
N VAL A 220 -27.57 11.11 -3.87
CA VAL A 220 -28.44 10.22 -4.67
C VAL A 220 -27.75 8.88 -4.91
N ASP A 221 -26.49 8.89 -5.36
CA ASP A 221 -25.71 7.67 -5.57
C ASP A 221 -25.54 6.87 -4.27
N ALA A 222 -25.23 7.54 -3.17
CA ALA A 222 -25.12 6.90 -1.85
C ALA A 222 -26.43 6.26 -1.39
N LYS A 223 -27.58 6.90 -1.64
CA LYS A 223 -28.90 6.30 -1.34
C LYS A 223 -29.16 5.04 -2.15
N ALA A 224 -28.78 5.05 -3.43
CA ALA A 224 -28.90 3.87 -4.29
C ALA A 224 -28.06 2.71 -3.75
N VAL A 225 -26.77 2.95 -3.45
CA VAL A 225 -25.87 1.98 -2.82
C VAL A 225 -26.44 1.48 -1.49
N TYR A 226 -26.94 2.38 -0.64
CA TYR A 226 -27.54 2.01 0.64
C TYR A 226 -28.78 1.12 0.50
N SER A 227 -29.60 1.36 -0.54
CA SER A 227 -30.74 0.49 -0.82
C SER A 227 -30.32 -0.96 -1.12
N TYR A 228 -29.17 -1.16 -1.77
CA TYR A 228 -28.60 -2.47 -2.02
C TYR A 228 -28.01 -3.09 -0.75
N VAL A 229 -27.39 -2.29 0.12
CA VAL A 229 -26.97 -2.74 1.46
C VAL A 229 -28.15 -3.31 2.23
N LEU A 230 -29.28 -2.60 2.27
CA LEU A 230 -30.50 -3.06 2.95
C LEU A 230 -31.05 -4.36 2.36
N LYS A 231 -31.04 -4.49 1.01
CA LYS A 231 -31.45 -5.74 0.34
C LYS A 231 -30.55 -6.92 0.72
N ILE A 232 -29.24 -6.72 0.78
CA ILE A 232 -28.27 -7.76 1.17
C ILE A 232 -28.50 -8.19 2.62
N LEU A 233 -28.63 -7.23 3.55
CA LEU A 233 -28.89 -7.50 4.97
C LEU A 233 -30.22 -8.22 5.19
N ALA A 234 -31.28 -7.82 4.47
CA ALA A 234 -32.59 -8.48 4.55
C ALA A 234 -32.51 -9.96 4.13
N ASN A 235 -31.75 -10.27 3.07
CA ASN A 235 -31.57 -11.64 2.60
C ASN A 235 -30.77 -12.50 3.60
N MET A 236 -29.78 -11.93 4.28
CA MET A 236 -29.02 -12.62 5.33
C MET A 236 -29.90 -12.95 6.54
N ASN A 237 -30.70 -12.01 7.00
CA ASN A 237 -31.57 -12.19 8.17
C ASN A 237 -32.65 -13.28 7.95
N GLN A 238 -32.99 -13.56 6.69
CA GLN A 238 -33.91 -14.67 6.34
C GLN A 238 -33.21 -16.03 6.35
N THR A 239 -31.88 -16.08 6.16
CA THR A 239 -31.10 -17.32 6.02
C THR A 239 -30.37 -17.71 7.31
N GLU A 240 -30.05 -16.77 8.20
CA GLU A 240 -29.29 -17.02 9.43
C GLU A 240 -30.12 -16.75 10.70
N LYS A 241 -30.02 -17.64 11.70
CA LYS A 241 -30.67 -17.44 13.00
C LYS A 241 -30.09 -16.19 13.67
N ALA A 242 -30.99 -15.34 14.16
CA ALA A 242 -30.83 -13.95 14.60
C ALA A 242 -29.89 -13.67 15.80
N GLU A 243 -28.75 -14.35 15.95
CA GLU A 243 -27.87 -14.12 17.11
C GLU A 243 -26.88 -12.94 16.96
N HIS A 244 -26.72 -12.33 15.77
CA HIS A 244 -25.78 -11.20 15.57
C HIS A 244 -26.31 -10.08 14.66
N ALA A 245 -27.63 -10.01 14.44
CA ALA A 245 -28.23 -9.08 13.47
C ALA A 245 -28.05 -7.58 13.86
N GLU A 246 -28.01 -7.27 15.15
CA GLU A 246 -27.83 -5.89 15.64
C GLU A 246 -26.38 -5.38 15.45
N GLU A 247 -25.38 -6.27 15.48
CA GLU A 247 -23.96 -5.89 15.32
C GLU A 247 -23.56 -5.59 13.87
N LEU A 248 -24.39 -5.99 12.90
CA LEU A 248 -24.21 -5.79 11.45
C LEU A 248 -25.07 -4.63 10.90
N ALA A 249 -25.62 -3.79 11.76
CA ALA A 249 -26.39 -2.61 11.35
C ALA A 249 -25.49 -1.60 10.63
N ILE A 250 -25.73 -1.42 9.32
CA ILE A 250 -25.05 -0.42 8.50
C ILE A 250 -25.99 0.80 8.36
N SER A 251 -25.50 1.95 8.80
CA SER A 251 -26.19 3.24 8.68
C SER A 251 -26.06 3.84 7.28
N PHE A 252 -26.90 4.82 6.96
CA PHE A 252 -26.79 5.56 5.71
C PHE A 252 -25.49 6.38 5.67
N GLU A 253 -25.09 6.95 6.79
CA GLU A 253 -23.86 7.74 6.95
C GLU A 253 -22.61 6.90 6.63
N GLN A 254 -22.58 5.64 7.06
CA GLN A 254 -21.50 4.70 6.69
C GLN A 254 -21.47 4.42 5.18
N ALA A 255 -22.63 4.32 4.53
CA ALA A 255 -22.70 4.18 3.08
C ALA A 255 -22.26 5.47 2.36
N GLU A 256 -22.58 6.65 2.87
CA GLU A 256 -22.07 7.93 2.34
C GLU A 256 -20.54 8.02 2.44
N VAL A 257 -19.96 7.70 3.60
CA VAL A 257 -18.50 7.65 3.80
C VAL A 257 -17.86 6.64 2.85
N PHE A 258 -18.46 5.46 2.69
CA PHE A 258 -17.99 4.46 1.73
C PHE A 258 -18.03 4.97 0.30
N CYS A 259 -19.13 5.59 -0.15
CA CYS A 259 -19.25 6.11 -1.51
C CYS A 259 -18.21 7.21 -1.80
N LYS A 260 -17.97 8.09 -0.82
CA LYS A 260 -16.93 9.12 -0.91
C LYS A 260 -15.52 8.54 -1.11
N ASN A 261 -15.25 7.38 -0.51
CA ASN A 261 -13.94 6.74 -0.51
C ASN A 261 -13.81 5.54 -1.46
N CYS A 262 -14.89 5.14 -2.15
CA CYS A 262 -14.96 3.87 -2.89
C CYS A 262 -13.90 3.71 -3.98
N ARG A 263 -13.33 4.82 -4.46
CA ARG A 263 -12.25 4.82 -5.46
C ARG A 263 -10.89 4.39 -4.90
N ASN A 264 -10.70 4.50 -3.59
CA ASN A 264 -9.43 4.29 -2.89
C ASN A 264 -9.51 3.19 -1.82
N ILE A 265 -10.57 2.38 -1.84
CA ILE A 265 -10.70 1.25 -0.91
C ILE A 265 -9.61 0.22 -1.16
N SER A 266 -9.23 -0.52 -0.13
CA SER A 266 -8.15 -1.49 -0.23
C SER A 266 -8.42 -2.72 0.61
N VAL A 267 -7.97 -3.88 0.13
CA VAL A 267 -8.00 -5.13 0.87
C VAL A 267 -6.57 -5.63 1.00
N ILE A 268 -6.12 -5.74 2.24
CA ILE A 268 -4.78 -6.22 2.56
C ILE A 268 -4.89 -7.63 3.10
N ASN A 269 -4.24 -8.55 2.41
CA ASN A 269 -4.01 -9.91 2.88
C ASN A 269 -2.50 -10.14 2.87
N ALA A 270 -1.85 -9.78 3.97
CA ALA A 270 -0.39 -9.77 4.05
C ALA A 270 0.10 -10.81 5.04
N ASN A 271 0.97 -11.68 4.53
CA ASN A 271 1.79 -12.62 5.30
C ASN A 271 0.96 -13.37 6.34
N LYS A 272 0.24 -14.43 5.89
CA LYS A 272 -0.11 -15.52 6.81
C LYS A 272 1.16 -15.88 7.57
N PHE A 273 1.06 -16.11 8.87
CA PHE A 273 2.20 -16.55 9.64
C PHE A 273 2.62 -17.95 9.14
N GLU A 274 3.49 -17.97 8.15
CA GLU A 274 4.10 -19.15 7.57
C GLU A 274 5.55 -19.15 8.00
N VAL A 275 5.92 -20.19 8.72
CA VAL A 275 7.31 -20.43 9.08
C VAL A 275 8.01 -20.82 7.79
N ASP A 276 9.00 -20.04 7.36
CA ASP A 276 9.81 -20.38 6.20
C ASP A 276 10.38 -21.81 6.40
N PRO A 277 10.06 -22.77 5.52
CA PRO A 277 10.59 -24.13 5.59
C PRO A 277 12.12 -24.18 5.65
N LYS A 278 12.82 -23.17 5.10
CA LYS A 278 14.29 -23.04 5.17
C LYS A 278 14.79 -22.83 6.60
N VAL A 279 14.04 -22.10 7.43
CA VAL A 279 14.35 -21.92 8.87
C VAL A 279 14.19 -23.25 9.63
N ILE A 280 13.22 -24.09 9.26
CA ILE A 280 13.00 -25.41 9.87
C ILE A 280 14.08 -26.41 9.46
N ALA A 281 14.55 -26.37 8.20
CA ALA A 281 15.61 -27.23 7.70
C ALA A 281 16.94 -26.99 8.46
N VAL A 282 17.31 -25.73 8.66
CA VAL A 282 18.51 -25.35 9.43
C VAL A 282 18.40 -25.74 10.91
N ILE A 283 17.22 -25.61 11.52
CA ILE A 283 16.97 -26.10 12.90
C ILE A 283 17.19 -27.61 13.01
N LYS A 284 16.75 -28.39 12.02
CA LYS A 284 16.89 -29.86 12.00
C LYS A 284 18.29 -30.34 11.64
N GLU A 285 18.98 -29.65 10.74
CA GLU A 285 20.36 -29.96 10.35
C GLU A 285 21.33 -29.74 11.53
N HIS A 286 21.05 -28.74 12.37
CA HIS A 286 21.81 -28.48 13.58
C HIS A 286 21.55 -29.47 14.72
N GLU A 287 20.36 -30.06 14.83
CA GLU A 287 20.10 -31.15 15.78
C GLU A 287 20.89 -32.43 15.42
N ASN A 288 21.23 -32.62 14.14
CA ASN A 288 21.97 -33.78 13.64
C ASN A 288 23.49 -33.60 13.66
N ASN A 289 24.02 -32.38 13.50
CA ASN A 289 25.47 -32.11 13.38
C ASN A 289 26.18 -31.79 14.72
N ARG A 290 25.89 -32.54 15.80
CA ARG A 290 26.60 -32.37 17.10
C ARG A 290 28.04 -32.88 17.12
N HIS A 291 28.57 -33.37 16.02
CA HIS A 291 29.97 -33.79 15.89
C HIS A 291 30.53 -33.26 14.57
N THR A 292 31.77 -32.77 14.63
CA THR A 292 32.60 -32.14 13.56
C THR A 292 32.31 -30.65 13.33
N GLU A 293 33.26 -29.71 13.25
CA GLU A 293 34.71 -29.78 13.11
C GLU A 293 35.37 -28.42 13.47
N GLN A 294 36.67 -28.46 13.75
CA GLN A 294 37.56 -27.30 13.91
C GLN A 294 37.79 -26.61 12.57
N PHE A 295 37.76 -25.28 12.50
CA PHE A 295 38.32 -24.55 11.36
C PHE A 295 39.31 -23.48 11.81
N GLY A 296 40.48 -23.53 11.16
CA GLY A 296 41.72 -22.87 11.49
C GLY A 296 41.77 -21.39 11.14
N ALA A 297 42.88 -20.79 11.57
CA ALA A 297 43.21 -19.39 11.41
C ALA A 297 43.81 -19.08 10.02
N ASP A 298 43.77 -17.77 9.72
CA ASP A 298 44.69 -16.98 8.91
C ASP A 298 44.40 -16.67 7.42
N GLN A 299 44.40 -15.35 7.20
CA GLN A 299 45.13 -14.55 6.22
C GLN A 299 44.63 -14.33 4.78
N THR A 300 45.08 -13.16 4.34
CA THR A 300 44.70 -12.23 3.26
C THR A 300 45.22 -12.58 1.86
N ASP A 301 44.63 -11.86 0.90
CA ASP A 301 45.08 -11.55 -0.47
C ASP A 301 44.92 -12.62 -1.55
N LEU A 302 44.16 -12.28 -2.60
CA LEU A 302 44.48 -12.57 -4.01
C LEU A 302 43.58 -11.75 -4.97
N HIS A 303 44.17 -11.37 -6.11
CA HIS A 303 43.65 -10.46 -7.14
C HIS A 303 42.70 -11.13 -8.15
N TYR A 304 41.85 -10.27 -8.73
CA TYR A 304 40.77 -10.44 -9.71
C TYR A 304 41.09 -11.13 -11.05
N GLU A 305 40.05 -11.78 -11.62
CA GLU A 305 39.65 -11.65 -13.03
C GLU A 305 38.11 -11.77 -13.18
N ASP A 306 37.55 -10.91 -14.04
CA ASP A 306 36.13 -10.59 -14.30
C ASP A 306 35.19 -11.77 -14.62
N GLN A 307 33.95 -11.77 -14.08
CA GLN A 307 32.73 -12.24 -14.77
C GLN A 307 31.48 -11.45 -14.32
N SER A 308 30.72 -10.95 -15.30
CA SER A 308 29.90 -9.74 -15.24
C SER A 308 28.39 -9.96 -15.08
N ASP A 309 27.94 -11.05 -14.45
CA ASP A 309 26.50 -11.31 -14.24
C ASP A 309 26.10 -11.56 -12.76
N GLU A 310 27.05 -11.84 -11.85
CA GLU A 310 26.81 -12.00 -10.40
C GLU A 310 26.69 -10.65 -9.65
N GLU A 311 27.31 -9.58 -10.16
CA GLU A 311 27.33 -8.25 -9.52
C GLU A 311 25.93 -7.62 -9.38
N ASP A 312 25.06 -7.77 -10.39
CA ASP A 312 23.72 -7.16 -10.42
C ASP A 312 22.73 -7.77 -9.40
N ALA A 313 22.90 -9.04 -9.05
CA ALA A 313 22.11 -9.72 -8.01
C ALA A 313 22.64 -9.40 -6.60
N ILE A 314 23.97 -9.31 -6.47
CA ILE A 314 24.65 -8.99 -5.22
C ILE A 314 24.43 -7.51 -4.85
N ASP A 315 24.33 -6.60 -5.81
CA ASP A 315 24.00 -5.17 -5.59
C ASP A 315 22.58 -4.90 -5.10
N LYS A 316 21.67 -5.86 -5.26
CA LYS A 316 20.33 -5.80 -4.66
C LYS A 316 20.33 -6.06 -3.16
N LEU A 317 21.38 -6.63 -2.56
CA LEU A 317 21.48 -6.71 -1.09
C LEU A 317 22.02 -5.41 -0.51
N GLY A 318 21.08 -4.55 -0.15
CA GLY A 318 21.33 -3.44 0.71
C GLY A 318 21.59 -3.87 2.15
N ILE A 319 21.96 -2.87 2.96
CA ILE A 319 22.18 -3.03 4.39
C ILE A 319 20.90 -3.47 5.13
N GLY A 320 19.71 -3.16 4.61
CA GLY A 320 18.44 -3.56 5.19
C GLY A 320 18.22 -5.07 5.10
N GLU A 321 18.38 -5.64 3.90
CA GLU A 321 18.23 -7.07 3.64
C GLU A 321 19.25 -7.86 4.47
N MET A 322 20.51 -7.42 4.50
CA MET A 322 21.56 -8.03 5.32
C MET A 322 21.23 -7.96 6.82
N ALA A 323 20.67 -6.85 7.30
CA ALA A 323 20.26 -6.71 8.71
C ALA A 323 19.09 -7.63 9.06
N ALA A 324 18.15 -7.86 8.13
CA ALA A 324 17.04 -8.81 8.33
C ALA A 324 17.57 -10.24 8.52
N VAL A 325 18.49 -10.66 7.65
CA VAL A 325 19.12 -11.98 7.71
C VAL A 325 19.99 -12.11 8.97
N ALA A 326 20.74 -11.07 9.33
CA ALA A 326 21.54 -11.06 10.56
C ALA A 326 20.66 -11.19 11.82
N LEU A 327 19.47 -10.59 11.83
CA LEU A 327 18.52 -10.77 12.93
C LEU A 327 18.09 -12.23 13.08
N GLN A 328 17.74 -12.88 11.96
CA GLN A 328 17.40 -14.31 11.95
C GLN A 328 18.57 -15.15 12.47
N GLY A 329 19.79 -14.87 11.98
CA GLY A 329 21.01 -15.54 12.42
C GLY A 329 21.28 -15.34 13.91
N ALA A 330 21.05 -14.14 14.46
CA ALA A 330 21.28 -13.86 15.87
C ALA A 330 20.24 -14.54 16.78
N LEU A 331 18.99 -14.64 16.32
CA LEU A 331 17.94 -15.40 17.02
C LEU A 331 18.23 -16.91 16.99
N LEU A 332 18.70 -17.43 15.86
CA LEU A 332 19.14 -18.82 15.74
C LEU A 332 20.32 -19.10 16.68
N PHE A 333 21.35 -18.25 16.64
CA PHE A 333 22.49 -18.30 17.55
C PHE A 333 22.04 -18.34 19.02
N LYS A 334 21.09 -17.49 19.41
CA LYS A 334 20.52 -17.47 20.77
C LYS A 334 19.79 -18.75 21.11
N SER A 335 19.07 -19.35 20.17
CA SER A 335 18.37 -20.61 20.43
C SER A 335 19.33 -21.77 20.69
N ILE A 336 20.49 -21.76 20.04
CA ILE A 336 21.53 -22.80 20.12
C ILE A 336 22.43 -22.61 21.35
N TYR A 337 22.94 -21.39 21.54
CA TYR A 337 23.97 -21.09 22.53
C TYR A 337 23.43 -20.37 23.78
N HIS A 338 22.11 -20.17 23.85
CA HIS A 338 21.39 -19.54 24.96
C HIS A 338 21.83 -18.11 25.33
N ARG A 339 22.48 -17.41 24.39
CA ARG A 339 22.94 -16.01 24.49
C ARG A 339 23.03 -15.39 23.10
N TYR A 340 23.04 -14.07 22.97
CA TYR A 340 23.31 -13.40 21.70
C TYR A 340 24.81 -13.44 21.33
N PRO A 341 25.15 -13.35 20.03
CA PRO A 341 26.55 -13.28 19.60
C PRO A 341 27.21 -12.05 20.20
N GLY A 342 28.31 -12.24 20.94
CA GLY A 342 29.06 -11.15 21.57
C GLY A 342 28.43 -10.55 22.84
N GLU A 343 27.44 -11.24 23.43
CA GLU A 343 26.86 -10.86 24.73
C GLU A 343 27.92 -10.93 25.86
N VAL A 344 28.77 -11.97 25.85
CA VAL A 344 29.85 -12.14 26.83
C VAL A 344 31.13 -11.45 26.33
N LYS A 345 31.27 -10.16 26.64
CA LYS A 345 32.38 -9.32 26.15
C LYS A 345 33.68 -9.44 26.95
N GLN A 346 33.59 -9.88 28.20
CA GLN A 346 34.73 -9.89 29.13
C GLN A 346 35.70 -11.05 28.85
N ASP A 347 35.21 -12.15 28.29
CA ASP A 347 36.02 -13.31 27.91
C ASP A 347 36.35 -13.25 26.41
N LYS A 348 37.62 -12.94 26.10
CA LYS A 348 38.11 -12.83 24.72
C LYS A 348 37.99 -14.15 23.94
N ASN A 349 38.12 -15.30 24.60
CA ASN A 349 38.01 -16.60 23.95
C ASN A 349 36.56 -16.91 23.57
N VAL A 350 35.62 -16.57 24.44
CA VAL A 350 34.18 -16.71 24.15
C VAL A 350 33.78 -15.77 23.03
N LEU A 351 34.22 -14.51 23.08
CA LEU A 351 33.92 -13.52 22.04
C LEU A 351 34.46 -13.95 20.66
N LEU A 352 35.69 -14.49 20.60
CA LEU A 352 36.26 -14.99 19.35
C LEU A 352 35.45 -16.16 18.78
N LYS A 353 35.06 -17.12 19.63
CA LYS A 353 34.22 -18.26 19.23
C LYS A 353 32.83 -17.80 18.77
N ASP A 354 32.23 -16.83 19.46
CA ASP A 354 30.92 -16.28 19.11
C ASP A 354 30.97 -15.58 17.74
N ARG A 355 32.04 -14.83 17.45
CA ARG A 355 32.27 -14.24 16.11
C ARG A 355 32.32 -15.30 15.01
N GLN A 356 33.12 -16.35 15.19
CA GLN A 356 33.28 -17.42 14.20
C GLN A 356 31.96 -18.15 13.95
N ARG A 357 31.26 -18.53 15.03
CA ARG A 357 29.97 -19.22 14.96
C ARG A 357 28.87 -18.36 14.33
N PHE A 358 28.81 -17.09 14.69
CA PHE A 358 27.82 -16.18 14.11
C PHE A 358 28.11 -15.91 12.63
N ARG A 359 29.38 -15.79 12.23
CA ARG A 359 29.77 -15.64 10.83
C ARG A 359 29.30 -16.83 9.99
N ALA A 360 29.56 -18.05 10.45
CA ALA A 360 29.10 -19.26 9.78
C ALA A 360 27.57 -19.27 9.61
N ILE A 361 26.82 -18.95 10.67
CA ILE A 361 25.34 -18.87 10.60
C ILE A 361 24.89 -17.79 9.61
N PHE A 362 25.49 -16.60 9.68
CA PHE A 362 25.08 -15.46 8.86
C PHE A 362 25.36 -15.70 7.38
N ASP A 363 26.55 -16.22 7.04
CA ASP A 363 26.94 -16.56 5.68
C ASP A 363 26.00 -17.62 5.10
N CYS A 364 25.72 -18.69 5.84
CA CYS A 364 24.78 -19.73 5.41
C CYS A 364 23.38 -19.16 5.11
N LEU A 365 22.84 -18.31 5.99
CA LEU A 365 21.50 -17.75 5.82
C LEU A 365 21.42 -16.74 4.67
N LEU A 366 22.48 -15.95 4.46
CA LEU A 366 22.57 -15.06 3.31
C LEU A 366 22.46 -15.90 2.03
N ILE A 367 23.31 -16.91 1.89
CA ILE A 367 23.33 -17.73 0.67
C ILE A 367 22.00 -18.46 0.43
N GLN A 368 21.35 -18.97 1.49
CA GLN A 368 20.01 -19.55 1.36
C GLN A 368 18.94 -18.56 0.90
N SER A 369 19.08 -17.29 1.26
CA SER A 369 18.23 -16.21 0.79
C SER A 369 18.51 -15.89 -0.68
N PHE A 370 19.77 -16.02 -1.12
CA PHE A 370 20.22 -15.83 -2.51
C PHE A 370 19.88 -16.97 -3.47
N SER A 371 20.02 -18.23 -3.06
CA SER A 371 19.75 -19.39 -3.92
C SER A 371 18.26 -19.55 -4.28
N GLY A 372 17.37 -18.81 -3.62
CA GLY A 372 15.97 -18.67 -4.03
C GLY A 372 15.72 -17.58 -5.08
N LEU A 373 16.71 -16.74 -5.39
CA LEU A 373 16.61 -15.60 -6.31
C LEU A 373 17.28 -15.86 -7.67
N VAL A 374 18.13 -16.89 -7.78
CA VAL A 374 18.81 -17.27 -9.02
C VAL A 374 18.04 -18.39 -9.72
N SER A 375 17.79 -18.23 -11.02
CA SER A 375 17.14 -19.24 -11.87
C SER A 375 17.90 -20.57 -11.81
N SER A 376 17.15 -21.67 -11.84
CA SER A 376 17.58 -23.05 -11.54
C SER A 376 18.73 -23.64 -12.38
N ASP A 377 19.29 -22.90 -13.34
CA ASP A 377 20.24 -23.42 -14.32
C ASP A 377 21.68 -22.88 -14.18
N GLU A 378 21.95 -21.98 -13.21
CA GLU A 378 23.31 -21.48 -12.93
C GLU A 378 23.91 -22.12 -11.66
N TYR A 379 25.05 -22.80 -11.83
CA TYR A 379 25.83 -23.36 -10.73
C TYR A 379 26.58 -22.23 -10.02
N ILE A 380 26.02 -21.71 -8.93
CA ILE A 380 26.69 -20.67 -8.13
C ILE A 380 27.83 -21.29 -7.34
N ASN A 381 29.05 -20.77 -7.53
CA ASN A 381 30.17 -21.11 -6.66
C ASN A 381 29.97 -20.46 -5.29
N MET A 382 29.58 -21.26 -4.30
CA MET A 382 29.32 -20.83 -2.93
C MET A 382 30.51 -20.09 -2.29
N GLU A 383 31.74 -20.50 -2.58
CA GLU A 383 32.94 -19.85 -2.03
C GLU A 383 33.18 -18.48 -2.65
N SER A 384 32.92 -18.33 -3.96
CA SER A 384 33.00 -17.05 -4.67
C SER A 384 31.97 -16.06 -4.10
N LEU A 385 30.71 -16.49 -3.97
CA LEU A 385 29.63 -15.65 -3.44
C LEU A 385 29.90 -15.18 -2.00
N ILE A 386 30.39 -16.07 -1.13
CA ILE A 386 30.78 -15.71 0.24
C ILE A 386 31.89 -14.67 0.22
N THR A 387 32.86 -14.81 -0.68
CA THR A 387 33.98 -13.87 -0.81
C THR A 387 33.47 -12.48 -1.21
N THR A 388 32.68 -12.40 -2.27
CA THR A 388 32.08 -11.14 -2.75
C THR A 388 31.18 -10.47 -1.70
N LEU A 389 30.37 -11.25 -0.97
CA LEU A 389 29.53 -10.71 0.11
C LEU A 389 30.33 -10.17 1.27
N ASN A 390 31.41 -10.85 1.65
CA ASN A 390 32.30 -10.42 2.74
C ASN A 390 33.04 -9.13 2.42
N GLU A 391 33.28 -8.84 1.13
CA GLU A 391 33.90 -7.59 0.68
C GLU A 391 32.95 -6.38 0.78
N LYS A 392 31.64 -6.61 0.90
CA LYS A 392 30.69 -5.52 1.06
C LYS A 392 30.82 -4.81 2.41
N LYS A 393 30.97 -3.49 2.35
CA LYS A 393 30.95 -2.62 3.53
C LYS A 393 29.69 -2.82 4.39
N ALA A 394 28.53 -3.03 3.75
CA ALA A 394 27.26 -3.28 4.45
C ALA A 394 27.31 -4.57 5.28
N TYR A 395 27.89 -5.66 4.74
CA TYR A 395 28.08 -6.91 5.46
C TYR A 395 28.90 -6.69 6.73
N ALA A 396 30.08 -6.08 6.58
CA ALA A 396 30.97 -5.82 7.70
C ALA A 396 30.32 -4.93 8.77
N GLN A 397 29.52 -3.92 8.36
CA GLN A 397 28.79 -3.05 9.28
C GLN A 397 27.74 -3.82 10.08
N VAL A 398 26.89 -4.59 9.40
CA VAL A 398 25.83 -5.39 10.05
C VAL A 398 26.45 -6.44 10.97
N PHE A 399 27.39 -7.23 10.48
CA PHE A 399 28.04 -8.30 11.25
C PHE A 399 28.69 -7.74 12.53
N ASN A 400 29.52 -6.70 12.39
CA ASN A 400 30.21 -6.12 13.54
C ASN A 400 29.22 -5.47 14.51
N GLU A 401 28.15 -4.83 14.03
CA GLU A 401 27.15 -4.23 14.91
C GLU A 401 26.40 -5.28 15.73
N PHE A 402 25.99 -6.40 15.12
CA PHE A 402 25.29 -7.49 15.83
C PHE A 402 26.15 -8.18 16.89
N VAL A 403 27.45 -8.37 16.63
CA VAL A 403 28.39 -8.88 17.63
C VAL A 403 28.65 -7.83 18.71
N ARG A 404 28.82 -6.56 18.32
CA ARG A 404 29.11 -5.46 19.26
C ARG A 404 27.93 -5.21 20.18
N SER A 405 26.70 -5.25 19.67
CA SER A 405 25.49 -5.02 20.46
C SER A 405 25.24 -6.15 21.44
N GLY A 406 25.53 -7.40 21.08
CA GLY A 406 25.24 -8.55 21.93
C GLY A 406 23.76 -8.66 22.29
N GLY A 407 22.87 -8.23 21.39
CA GLY A 407 21.42 -8.18 21.65
C GLY A 407 20.96 -7.02 22.52
N ALA A 408 21.82 -6.04 22.82
CA ALA A 408 21.45 -4.88 23.61
C ALA A 408 20.35 -4.03 22.94
N GLN A 409 19.45 -3.51 23.75
CA GLN A 409 18.41 -2.57 23.34
C GLN A 409 18.86 -1.14 23.66
N VAL A 410 19.05 -0.33 22.62
CA VAL A 410 19.36 1.09 22.75
C VAL A 410 18.05 1.87 22.90
N HIS A 411 17.94 2.69 23.95
CA HIS A 411 16.71 3.42 24.29
C HIS A 411 16.21 4.32 23.14
N SER A 412 17.10 5.03 22.46
CA SER A 412 16.72 5.89 21.33
C SER A 412 16.14 5.11 20.16
N ILE A 413 16.72 3.94 19.84
CA ILE A 413 16.22 3.05 18.78
C ILE A 413 14.87 2.46 19.18
N ALA A 414 14.74 2.03 20.43
CA ALA A 414 13.47 1.53 20.97
C ALA A 414 12.37 2.61 20.94
N ALA A 415 12.70 3.86 21.22
CA ALA A 415 11.76 4.98 21.16
C ALA A 415 11.27 5.24 19.72
N VAL A 416 12.18 5.27 18.73
CA VAL A 416 11.82 5.42 17.30
C VAL A 416 10.91 4.27 16.85
N MET A 417 11.30 3.03 17.16
CA MET A 417 10.49 1.86 16.81
C MET A 417 9.14 1.84 17.53
N GLY A 418 9.08 2.31 18.78
CA GLY A 418 7.86 2.44 19.55
C GLY A 418 6.86 3.41 18.90
N GLY A 419 7.35 4.56 18.41
CA GLY A 419 6.51 5.50 17.66
C GLY A 419 5.97 4.91 16.37
N LEU A 420 6.82 4.19 15.61
CA LEU A 420 6.43 3.52 14.37
C LEU A 420 5.36 2.44 14.61
N VAL A 421 5.59 1.55 15.59
CA VAL A 421 4.63 0.48 15.92
C VAL A 421 3.32 1.04 16.47
N ALA A 422 3.37 2.12 17.26
CA ALA A 422 2.16 2.79 17.74
C ALA A 422 1.32 3.31 16.58
N GLN A 423 1.95 3.94 15.57
CA GLN A 423 1.23 4.41 14.40
C GLN A 423 0.61 3.25 13.61
N GLU A 424 1.35 2.18 13.35
CA GLU A 424 0.82 1.00 12.66
C GLU A 424 -0.33 0.33 13.44
N ALA A 425 -0.25 0.30 14.78
CA ALA A 425 -1.32 -0.20 15.62
C ALA A 425 -2.57 0.70 15.57
N ILE A 426 -2.40 2.04 15.51
CA ILE A 426 -3.50 2.99 15.34
C ILE A 426 -4.19 2.74 14.00
N LYS A 427 -3.44 2.57 12.90
CA LYS A 427 -4.02 2.21 11.60
C LYS A 427 -4.89 0.96 11.74
N LEU A 428 -4.30 -0.14 12.21
CA LEU A 428 -4.99 -1.43 12.37
C LEU A 428 -6.25 -1.36 13.26
N THR A 429 -6.25 -0.51 14.28
CA THR A 429 -7.38 -0.37 15.22
C THR A 429 -8.47 0.54 14.68
N THR A 430 -8.10 1.62 13.99
CA THR A 430 -9.03 2.60 13.44
C THR A 430 -9.63 2.16 12.11
N HIS A 431 -8.99 1.22 11.41
CA HIS A 431 -9.31 0.86 10.03
C HIS A 431 -9.10 2.01 9.04
N HIS A 432 -8.29 2.98 9.42
CA HIS A 432 -7.89 4.11 8.60
C HIS A 432 -6.43 3.94 8.18
N TYR A 433 -6.11 4.45 6.99
CA TYR A 433 -4.81 4.31 6.34
C TYR A 433 -4.41 2.86 6.02
N ILE A 434 -3.42 2.74 5.13
CA ILE A 434 -2.84 1.47 4.73
C ILE A 434 -1.64 1.16 5.65
N PRO A 435 -1.66 0.05 6.42
CA PRO A 435 -0.50 -0.43 7.16
C PRO A 435 0.58 -0.96 6.23
N GLU A 436 1.83 -0.87 6.65
CA GLU A 436 2.96 -1.41 5.92
C GLU A 436 3.00 -2.94 6.03
N THR A 437 3.18 -3.60 4.89
CA THR A 437 3.17 -5.08 4.76
C THR A 437 4.58 -5.65 4.63
N LYS A 438 5.54 -4.84 4.16
CA LYS A 438 6.97 -5.17 4.12
C LYS A 438 7.57 -5.19 5.52
N GLN A 439 8.73 -5.83 5.66
CA GLN A 439 9.50 -5.74 6.90
C GLN A 439 10.16 -4.37 6.96
N ILE A 440 9.93 -3.64 8.04
CA ILE A 440 10.52 -2.32 8.25
C ILE A 440 11.79 -2.48 9.08
N ILE A 441 12.89 -1.89 8.60
CA ILE A 441 14.18 -1.93 9.26
C ILE A 441 14.68 -0.51 9.43
N TYR A 442 14.90 -0.09 10.66
CA TYR A 442 15.49 1.20 10.98
C TYR A 442 16.98 1.03 11.23
N ASN A 443 17.81 1.73 10.45
CA ASN A 443 19.24 1.85 10.69
C ASN A 443 19.52 3.15 11.44
N GLY A 444 19.73 3.07 12.75
CA GLY A 444 20.00 4.22 13.62
C GLY A 444 21.38 4.85 13.43
N VAL A 445 22.32 4.20 12.73
CA VAL A 445 23.62 4.80 12.40
C VAL A 445 23.45 5.85 11.29
N GLN A 446 22.59 5.55 10.30
CA GLN A 446 22.33 6.44 9.16
C GLN A 446 21.02 7.23 9.32
N SER A 447 20.19 6.86 10.31
CA SER A 447 18.81 7.38 10.49
C SER A 447 17.91 7.15 9.27
N ILE A 448 17.99 5.97 8.66
CA ILE A 448 17.24 5.59 7.45
C ILE A 448 16.34 4.38 7.74
N PHE A 449 15.15 4.36 7.11
CA PHE A 449 14.28 3.19 7.07
C PHE A 449 14.46 2.42 5.75
N HIS A 450 14.51 1.11 5.85
CA HIS A 450 14.48 0.16 4.74
C HIS A 450 13.21 -0.66 4.81
N PHE A 451 12.62 -0.95 3.65
CA PHE A 451 11.36 -1.69 3.51
C PHE A 451 11.64 -2.92 2.64
N VAL A 452 11.87 -4.05 3.30
CA VAL A 452 12.35 -5.30 2.69
C VAL A 452 11.28 -6.37 2.60
#